data_AF-X5YKU9-F1
#
_entry.id   AF-X5YKU9-F1
#
_cell.length_a   1.000
_cell.length_b   1.000
_cell.length_c   1.000
_cell.angle_alpha   90.00
_cell.angle_beta   90.00
_cell.angle_gamma   90.00
#
_symmetry.space_group_name_H-M   'P 1'
#
loop_
_entity.id
_entity.type
_entity.pdbx_description
1 polymer ?
#
loop_
_entity_poly.entity_id
_entity_poly.type
_entity_poly.pdbx_seq_one_letter_code
_entity_poly.pdbx_strand_id
1 'polypeptide(L)'
;MIPVTLEWQHPLRDVTVPEGEIDWDALADDERRFTPLTDEIRPRSFTLINLENPISVAMANCRTFQDFRAFINNYGFPWEKDQAEVWQLISHSKDMNRYLAACSDPPAAKLEAALLIRDRFTIESDIHFSPTTGNPELAVKVATPFEFMCLEVLYAFEVGASFQRCEWCSNGFLTGTATGRRNTSRFCRESCRQTALRHRNKAQGDKTNVRK
;
A
#
# COMPACT_ATOMS: atom_id res chain seq x y z
N MET A 1 7.62 16.70 -7.59
CA MET A 1 6.92 15.69 -8.38
C MET A 1 5.77 16.32 -9.16
N ILE A 2 5.57 15.89 -10.41
CA ILE A 2 4.37 16.17 -11.21
C ILE A 2 3.18 15.44 -10.57
N PRO A 3 2.00 16.07 -10.37
CA PRO A 3 0.84 15.39 -9.78
C PRO A 3 0.48 14.11 -10.55
N VAL A 4 0.24 13.03 -9.80
CA VAL A 4 -0.28 11.78 -10.37
C VAL A 4 -1.74 11.63 -9.94
N THR A 5 -2.63 11.36 -10.89
CA THR A 5 -4.06 11.13 -10.65
C THR A 5 -4.49 9.75 -11.15
N LEU A 6 -5.46 9.18 -10.46
CA LEU A 6 -6.15 7.95 -10.85
C LEU A 6 -7.64 8.17 -10.66
N GLU A 7 -8.40 8.12 -11.76
CA GLU A 7 -9.86 8.05 -11.73
C GLU A 7 -10.28 6.58 -11.75
N TRP A 8 -10.93 6.12 -10.69
CA TRP A 8 -11.21 4.70 -10.50
C TRP A 8 -12.61 4.42 -10.00
N GLN A 9 -12.93 3.13 -9.89
CA GLN A 9 -14.19 2.63 -9.39
C GLN A 9 -13.94 1.49 -8.43
N HIS A 10 -14.82 1.35 -7.44
CA HIS A 10 -14.78 0.23 -6.52
C HIS A 10 -16.20 -0.25 -6.23
N PRO A 11 -16.37 -1.52 -5.84
CA PRO A 11 -17.65 -2.06 -5.42
C PRO A 11 -18.29 -1.17 -4.35
N LEU A 12 -19.56 -0.78 -4.55
CA LEU A 12 -20.30 0.03 -3.57
C LEU A 12 -20.60 -0.78 -2.31
N ARG A 13 -20.81 -2.08 -2.50
CA ARG A 13 -20.99 -3.06 -1.44
C ARG A 13 -19.77 -3.97 -1.36
N ASP A 14 -19.84 -4.90 -0.43
CA ASP A 14 -18.77 -5.83 -0.15
C ASP A 14 -18.48 -6.79 -1.31
N VAL A 15 -17.37 -7.54 -1.20
CA VAL A 15 -17.00 -8.63 -2.09
C VAL A 15 -17.14 -9.99 -1.40
N THR A 16 -17.29 -11.05 -2.19
CA THR A 16 -17.17 -12.42 -1.72
C THR A 16 -15.80 -12.65 -1.09
N VAL A 17 -15.75 -13.47 -0.04
CA VAL A 17 -14.49 -13.87 0.60
C VAL A 17 -14.27 -15.35 0.32
N PRO A 18 -13.16 -15.72 -0.34
CA PRO A 18 -12.80 -17.11 -0.51
C PRO A 18 -12.66 -17.85 0.83
N GLU A 19 -13.06 -19.12 0.86
CA GLU A 19 -12.88 -19.97 2.04
C GLU A 19 -11.45 -20.50 2.14
N GLY A 20 -11.03 -20.83 3.36
CA GLY A 20 -9.72 -21.41 3.66
C GLY A 20 -8.63 -20.38 3.94
N GLU A 21 -7.38 -20.85 3.96
CA GLU A 21 -6.19 -20.02 4.12
C GLU A 21 -5.51 -19.74 2.78
N ILE A 22 -4.63 -18.73 2.78
CA ILE A 22 -3.78 -18.42 1.64
C ILE A 22 -2.57 -19.34 1.68
N ASP A 23 -2.37 -20.10 0.61
CA ASP A 23 -1.09 -20.73 0.33
C ASP A 23 -0.20 -19.72 -0.39
N TRP A 24 0.81 -19.21 0.31
CA TRP A 24 1.72 -18.21 -0.24
C TRP A 24 2.73 -18.82 -1.23
N ASP A 25 2.86 -20.14 -1.29
CA ASP A 25 3.87 -20.85 -2.10
C ASP A 25 3.25 -21.55 -3.32
N ALA A 26 1.98 -21.97 -3.27
CA ALA A 26 1.27 -22.60 -4.39
C ALA A 26 0.46 -21.61 -5.25
N LEU A 27 1.14 -20.64 -5.86
CA LEU A 27 0.49 -19.49 -6.50
C LEU A 27 -0.20 -19.75 -7.84
N ALA A 28 0.26 -20.71 -8.64
CA ALA A 28 -0.17 -20.80 -10.04
C ALA A 28 -1.56 -21.42 -10.26
N ASP A 29 -2.12 -22.07 -9.23
CA ASP A 29 -3.30 -22.92 -9.38
C ASP A 29 -4.50 -22.49 -8.52
N ASP A 30 -4.41 -21.33 -7.85
CA ASP A 30 -5.51 -20.83 -7.02
C ASP A 30 -6.56 -20.08 -7.87
N GLU A 31 -7.58 -20.82 -8.31
CA GLU A 31 -8.68 -20.31 -9.11
C GLU A 31 -9.69 -19.46 -8.32
N ARG A 32 -9.54 -19.35 -6.98
CA ARG A 32 -10.47 -18.59 -6.14
C ARG A 32 -10.42 -17.09 -6.48
N ARG A 33 -11.55 -16.42 -6.31
CA ARG A 33 -11.73 -15.02 -6.69
C ARG A 33 -12.56 -14.24 -5.69
N PHE A 34 -12.29 -12.95 -5.60
CA PHE A 34 -13.17 -11.95 -5.00
C PHE A 34 -14.08 -11.38 -6.09
N THR A 35 -15.38 -11.42 -5.87
CA THR A 35 -16.40 -10.87 -6.76
C THR A 35 -17.30 -9.90 -6.00
N PRO A 36 -17.75 -8.79 -6.60
CA PRO A 36 -18.73 -7.90 -5.99
C PRO A 36 -19.99 -8.67 -5.62
N LEU A 37 -20.55 -8.39 -4.45
CA LEU A 37 -21.87 -8.93 -4.08
C LEU A 37 -23.01 -8.30 -4.90
N THR A 38 -22.74 -7.15 -5.54
CA THR A 38 -23.67 -6.41 -6.40
C THR A 38 -22.91 -5.68 -7.49
N ASP A 39 -23.57 -5.40 -8.61
CA ASP A 39 -23.00 -4.61 -9.73
C ASP A 39 -22.94 -3.10 -9.44
N GLU A 40 -23.40 -2.66 -8.26
CA GLU A 40 -23.32 -1.27 -7.83
C GLU A 40 -21.85 -0.85 -7.64
N ILE A 41 -21.42 0.18 -8.37
CA ILE A 41 -20.07 0.75 -8.32
C ILE A 41 -20.08 2.20 -7.81
N ARG A 42 -18.98 2.62 -7.17
CA ARG A 42 -18.77 4.00 -6.72
C ARG A 42 -17.53 4.61 -7.38
N PRO A 43 -17.64 5.78 -8.05
CA PRO A 43 -16.48 6.49 -8.58
C PRO A 43 -15.61 7.03 -7.43
N ARG A 44 -14.29 7.01 -7.64
CA ARG A 44 -13.31 7.50 -6.68
C ARG A 44 -12.05 7.97 -7.39
N SER A 45 -11.61 9.17 -7.04
CA SER A 45 -10.35 9.73 -7.51
C SER A 45 -9.27 9.57 -6.44
N PHE A 46 -8.04 9.28 -6.86
CA PHE A 46 -6.84 9.30 -6.03
C PHE A 46 -5.83 10.28 -6.61
N THR A 47 -5.14 11.00 -5.73
CA THR A 47 -4.08 11.93 -6.11
C THR A 47 -2.85 11.67 -5.26
N LEU A 48 -1.70 11.50 -5.90
CA LEU A 48 -0.43 11.33 -5.20
C LEU A 48 0.12 12.69 -4.77
N ILE A 49 -0.25 13.11 -3.57
CA ILE A 49 0.22 14.37 -2.98
C ILE A 49 1.43 14.12 -2.07
N ASN A 50 1.35 13.06 -1.27
CA ASN A 50 2.36 12.69 -0.28
C ASN A 50 2.36 11.16 -0.07
N LEU A 51 3.21 10.69 0.85
CA LEU A 51 3.41 9.28 1.20
C LEU A 51 2.92 8.97 2.62
N GLU A 52 1.94 9.70 3.15
CA GLU A 52 1.44 9.47 4.52
C GLU A 52 0.59 8.18 4.61
N ASN A 53 -0.27 7.95 3.62
CA ASN A 53 -1.18 6.78 3.54
C ASN A 53 -1.16 6.13 2.15
N PRO A 54 0.00 5.66 1.67
CA PRO A 54 0.12 5.14 0.32
C PRO A 54 -0.59 3.79 0.16
N ILE A 55 -1.26 3.60 -0.98
CA ILE A 55 -2.01 2.39 -1.34
C ILE A 55 -1.07 1.18 -1.46
N SER A 56 0.15 1.39 -1.96
CA SER A 56 1.23 0.40 -2.09
C SER A 56 1.58 -0.25 -0.75
N VAL A 57 1.64 0.54 0.33
CA VAL A 57 1.86 0.02 1.68
C VAL A 57 0.63 -0.75 2.19
N ALA A 58 -0.58 -0.36 1.82
CA ALA A 58 -1.79 -1.10 2.18
C ALA A 58 -1.77 -2.50 1.54
N MET A 59 -1.48 -2.58 0.23
CA MET A 59 -1.36 -3.84 -0.50
C MET A 59 -0.24 -4.73 0.06
N ALA A 60 0.95 -4.15 0.34
CA ALA A 60 2.06 -4.89 0.93
C ALA A 60 1.78 -5.46 2.33
N ASN A 61 0.78 -4.91 3.02
CA ASN A 61 0.38 -5.39 4.35
C ASN A 61 -0.75 -6.43 4.31
N CYS A 62 -1.29 -6.78 3.14
CA CYS A 62 -2.28 -7.84 3.03
C CYS A 62 -1.64 -9.21 3.31
N ARG A 63 -2.16 -9.93 4.31
CA ARG A 63 -1.67 -11.27 4.74
C ARG A 63 -2.76 -12.34 4.70
N THR A 64 -4.02 -11.94 4.70
CA THR A 64 -5.20 -12.80 4.77
C THR A 64 -6.23 -12.40 3.71
N PHE A 65 -7.22 -13.26 3.45
CA PHE A 65 -8.35 -12.89 2.59
C PHE A 65 -9.15 -11.69 3.14
N GLN A 66 -9.21 -11.53 4.45
CA GLN A 66 -9.86 -10.37 5.06
C GLN A 66 -9.11 -9.07 4.79
N ASP A 67 -7.77 -9.12 4.74
CA ASP A 67 -6.99 -7.95 4.38
C ASP A 67 -7.19 -7.59 2.90
N PHE A 68 -7.28 -8.57 2.00
CA PHE A 68 -7.57 -8.32 0.59
C PHE A 68 -8.99 -7.80 0.36
N ARG A 69 -9.99 -8.35 1.05
CA ARG A 69 -11.35 -7.79 1.07
C ARG A 69 -11.34 -6.33 1.53
N ALA A 70 -10.65 -6.04 2.64
CA ALA A 70 -10.53 -4.68 3.14
C ALA A 70 -9.81 -3.77 2.13
N PHE A 71 -8.78 -4.26 1.44
CA PHE A 71 -8.12 -3.52 0.38
C PHE A 71 -9.09 -3.20 -0.76
N ILE A 72 -9.78 -4.19 -1.31
CA ILE A 72 -10.71 -4.02 -2.45
C ILE A 72 -11.84 -3.05 -2.08
N ASN A 73 -12.41 -3.16 -0.88
CA ASN A 73 -13.47 -2.27 -0.44
C ASN A 73 -12.98 -0.81 -0.24
N ASN A 74 -11.69 -0.60 0.03
CA ASN A 74 -11.13 0.74 0.22
C ASN A 74 -10.57 1.35 -1.07
N TYR A 75 -10.05 0.54 -2.00
CA TYR A 75 -9.28 1.04 -3.14
C TYR A 75 -9.79 0.54 -4.50
N GLY A 76 -10.70 -0.44 -4.52
CA GLY A 76 -11.14 -1.13 -5.73
C GLY A 76 -10.25 -2.29 -6.13
N PHE A 77 -10.59 -2.93 -7.25
CA PHE A 77 -9.76 -3.97 -7.83
C PHE A 77 -8.46 -3.37 -8.38
N PRO A 78 -7.31 -4.05 -8.26
CA PRO A 78 -6.05 -3.44 -8.67
C PRO A 78 -5.85 -3.31 -10.20
N TRP A 79 -6.76 -3.82 -11.02
CA TRP A 79 -6.71 -3.80 -12.48
C TRP A 79 -8.13 -3.72 -13.08
N GLU A 80 -8.23 -3.52 -14.40
CA GLU A 80 -9.49 -3.36 -15.15
C GLU A 80 -10.28 -4.68 -15.29
N LYS A 81 -10.77 -5.20 -14.16
CA LYS A 81 -11.75 -6.28 -14.12
C LYS A 81 -12.75 -6.02 -12.98
N ASP A 82 -13.90 -6.66 -13.10
CA ASP A 82 -14.95 -6.72 -12.09
C ASP A 82 -14.69 -7.77 -11.00
N GLN A 83 -13.54 -8.45 -11.03
CA GLN A 83 -13.17 -9.49 -10.09
C GLN A 83 -11.66 -9.50 -9.85
N ALA A 84 -11.25 -9.99 -8.68
CA ALA A 84 -9.85 -10.21 -8.36
C ALA A 84 -9.52 -11.68 -8.11
N GLU A 85 -8.65 -12.24 -8.95
CA GLU A 85 -8.07 -13.57 -8.78
C GLU A 85 -7.10 -13.55 -7.59
N VAL A 86 -7.22 -14.54 -6.70
CA VAL A 86 -6.44 -14.61 -5.45
C VAL A 86 -4.94 -14.62 -5.74
N TRP A 87 -4.49 -15.41 -6.72
CA TRP A 87 -3.07 -15.49 -7.06
C TRP A 87 -2.50 -14.14 -7.52
N GLN A 88 -3.27 -13.34 -8.27
CA GLN A 88 -2.85 -12.01 -8.74
C GLN A 88 -2.73 -11.03 -7.57
N LEU A 89 -3.67 -11.06 -6.63
CA LEU A 89 -3.60 -10.26 -5.40
C LEU A 89 -2.36 -10.60 -4.57
N ILE A 90 -2.07 -11.89 -4.43
CA ILE A 90 -0.86 -12.35 -3.72
C ILE A 90 0.40 -11.90 -4.46
N SER A 91 0.44 -12.04 -5.78
CA SER A 91 1.56 -11.55 -6.60
C SER A 91 1.79 -10.07 -6.40
N HIS A 92 0.74 -9.25 -6.46
CA HIS A 92 0.85 -7.80 -6.24
C HIS A 92 1.26 -7.44 -4.81
N SER A 93 0.80 -8.17 -3.79
CA SER A 93 1.28 -8.01 -2.41
C SER A 93 2.78 -8.33 -2.30
N LYS A 94 3.25 -9.40 -2.95
CA LYS A 94 4.68 -9.75 -2.99
C LYS A 94 5.49 -8.68 -3.73
N ASP A 95 5.01 -8.21 -4.87
CA ASP A 95 5.65 -7.14 -5.65
C ASP A 95 5.76 -5.86 -4.83
N MET A 96 4.69 -5.40 -4.20
CA MET A 96 4.72 -4.20 -3.36
C MET A 96 5.66 -4.37 -2.16
N ASN A 97 5.69 -5.54 -1.53
CA ASN A 97 6.66 -5.83 -0.46
C ASN A 97 8.10 -5.74 -0.97
N ARG A 98 8.39 -6.31 -2.15
CA ARG A 98 9.73 -6.28 -2.77
C ARG A 98 10.14 -4.87 -3.13
N TYR A 99 9.28 -4.12 -3.82
CA TYR A 99 9.58 -2.77 -4.28
C TYR A 99 9.75 -1.80 -3.10
N LEU A 100 8.88 -1.89 -2.09
CA LEU A 100 9.01 -1.06 -0.88
C LEU A 100 10.25 -1.43 -0.07
N ALA A 101 10.63 -2.71 0.03
CA ALA A 101 11.86 -3.11 0.70
C ALA A 101 13.10 -2.41 0.09
N ALA A 102 13.12 -2.26 -1.24
CA ALA A 102 14.20 -1.57 -1.94
C ALA A 102 14.34 -0.08 -1.55
N CYS A 103 13.32 0.56 -0.95
CA CYS A 103 13.45 1.92 -0.43
C CYS A 103 14.59 2.08 0.59
N SER A 104 14.99 1.00 1.24
CA SER A 104 16.06 0.98 2.25
C SER A 104 17.41 0.48 1.71
N ASP A 105 17.48 0.11 0.43
CA ASP A 105 18.68 -0.45 -0.20
C ASP A 105 19.66 0.64 -0.70
N PRO A 106 20.91 0.28 -1.08
CA PRO A 106 21.84 1.21 -1.72
C PRO A 106 21.32 1.75 -3.08
N PRO A 107 21.81 2.91 -3.54
CA PRO A 107 21.31 3.57 -4.76
C PRO A 107 21.28 2.69 -6.03
N ALA A 108 22.28 1.81 -6.22
CA ALA A 108 22.33 0.92 -7.37
C ALA A 108 21.15 -0.08 -7.39
N ALA A 109 20.85 -0.71 -6.25
CA ALA A 109 19.72 -1.62 -6.12
C ALA A 109 18.37 -0.90 -6.25
N LYS A 110 18.26 0.34 -5.76
CA LYS A 110 17.07 1.18 -6.00
C LYS A 110 16.85 1.44 -7.49
N LEU A 111 17.90 1.74 -8.23
CA LEU A 111 17.81 1.97 -9.68
C LEU A 111 17.34 0.71 -10.41
N GLU A 112 17.89 -0.46 -10.07
CA GLU A 112 17.43 -1.74 -10.63
C GLU A 112 15.95 -1.99 -10.34
N ALA A 113 15.51 -1.76 -9.10
CA ALA A 113 14.10 -1.88 -8.75
C ALA A 113 13.23 -0.86 -9.52
N ALA A 114 13.69 0.38 -9.67
CA ALA A 114 12.97 1.42 -10.40
C ALA A 114 12.79 1.05 -11.89
N LEU A 115 13.83 0.48 -12.51
CA LEU A 115 13.77 0.01 -13.90
C LEU A 115 12.80 -1.16 -14.08
N LEU A 116 12.71 -2.06 -13.09
CA LEU A 116 11.69 -3.11 -13.09
C LEU A 116 10.28 -2.55 -12.96
N ILE A 117 10.08 -1.54 -12.11
CA ILE A 117 8.77 -0.89 -11.90
C ILE A 117 8.35 -0.11 -13.15
N ARG A 118 9.28 0.53 -13.86
CA ARG A 118 9.00 1.26 -15.11
C ARG A 118 8.24 0.41 -16.12
N ASP A 119 8.54 -0.88 -16.21
CA ASP A 119 7.94 -1.79 -17.18
C ASP A 119 6.56 -2.31 -16.74
N ARG A 120 5.99 -1.76 -15.66
CA ARG A 120 4.74 -2.21 -15.03
C ARG A 120 3.60 -1.20 -15.08
N PHE A 121 3.83 -0.01 -15.63
CA PHE A 121 2.79 1.01 -15.75
C PHE A 121 2.89 1.79 -17.07
N THR A 122 1.76 2.33 -17.49
CA THR A 122 1.69 3.31 -18.57
C THR A 122 1.34 4.68 -17.98
N ILE A 123 2.03 5.73 -18.45
CA ILE A 123 1.72 7.11 -18.08
C ILE A 123 1.04 7.79 -19.28
N GLU A 124 -0.09 8.42 -19.02
CA GLU A 124 -0.69 9.39 -19.92
C GLU A 124 -0.45 10.81 -19.36
N SER A 125 -0.08 11.75 -20.23
CA SER A 125 -0.03 13.16 -19.85
C SER A 125 -1.43 13.74 -19.84
N ASP A 126 -1.74 14.53 -18.81
CA ASP A 126 -2.98 15.29 -18.69
C ASP A 126 -2.67 16.76 -18.37
N ILE A 127 -3.61 17.67 -18.66
CA ILE A 127 -3.52 19.09 -18.28
C ILE A 127 -4.84 19.49 -17.65
N HIS A 128 -4.81 19.85 -16.37
CA HIS A 128 -5.98 20.31 -15.63
C HIS A 128 -5.68 21.57 -14.82
N PHE A 129 -6.70 22.17 -14.23
CA PHE A 129 -6.52 23.32 -13.34
C PHE A 129 -6.16 22.86 -11.94
N SER A 130 -5.04 23.36 -11.43
CA SER A 130 -4.60 23.14 -10.05
C SER A 130 -5.66 23.63 -9.06
N PRO A 131 -6.18 22.78 -8.15
CA PRO A 131 -7.13 23.23 -7.14
C PRO A 131 -6.49 24.20 -6.13
N THR A 132 -5.15 24.20 -6.05
CA THR A 132 -4.40 25.06 -5.12
C THR A 132 -4.09 26.42 -5.72
N THR A 133 -3.68 26.47 -6.99
CA THR A 133 -3.20 27.72 -7.63
C THR A 133 -4.17 28.32 -8.64
N GLY A 134 -5.15 27.54 -9.13
CA GLY A 134 -6.08 27.95 -10.19
C GLY A 134 -5.46 28.05 -11.58
N ASN A 135 -4.18 27.70 -11.74
CA ASN A 135 -3.49 27.71 -13.04
C ASN A 135 -3.54 26.33 -13.70
N PRO A 136 -3.41 26.25 -15.04
CA PRO A 136 -3.17 24.98 -15.72
C PRO A 136 -1.88 24.34 -15.21
N GLU A 137 -1.94 23.07 -14.83
CA GLU A 137 -0.79 22.27 -14.44
C GLU A 137 -0.72 20.98 -15.26
N LEU A 138 0.49 20.58 -15.61
CA LEU A 138 0.76 19.26 -16.19
C LEU A 138 0.55 18.22 -15.10
N ALA A 139 -0.15 17.15 -15.43
CA ALA A 139 -0.36 16.01 -14.56
C ALA A 139 -0.09 14.70 -15.30
N VAL A 140 0.09 13.65 -14.53
CA VAL A 140 0.24 12.27 -14.99
C VAL A 140 -1.01 11.51 -14.58
N LYS A 141 -1.62 10.83 -15.54
CA LYS A 141 -2.74 9.93 -15.29
C LYS A 141 -2.28 8.48 -15.46
N VAL A 142 -2.76 7.62 -14.57
CA VAL A 142 -2.62 6.16 -14.67
C VAL A 142 -3.98 5.50 -14.75
N ALA A 143 -4.01 4.31 -15.33
CA ALA A 143 -5.25 3.59 -15.58
C ALA A 143 -5.70 2.80 -14.36
N THR A 144 -4.78 2.18 -13.61
CA THR A 144 -5.15 1.22 -12.55
C THR A 144 -4.55 1.54 -11.17
N PRO A 145 -5.14 1.04 -10.06
CA PRO A 145 -4.54 1.16 -8.74
C PRO A 145 -3.16 0.50 -8.66
N PHE A 146 -2.91 -0.58 -9.40
CA PHE A 146 -1.58 -1.19 -9.44
C PHE A 146 -0.53 -0.24 -10.01
N GLU A 147 -0.82 0.42 -11.12
CA GLU A 147 0.07 1.42 -11.71
C GLU A 147 0.27 2.62 -10.77
N PHE A 148 -0.80 3.06 -10.10
CA PHE A 148 -0.72 4.12 -9.09
C PHE A 148 0.21 3.72 -7.92
N MET A 149 0.09 2.49 -7.43
CA MET A 149 0.98 1.95 -6.39
C MET A 149 2.44 1.90 -6.86
N CYS A 150 2.71 1.54 -8.12
CA CYS A 150 4.04 1.59 -8.70
C CYS A 150 4.63 3.01 -8.65
N LEU A 151 3.84 4.03 -9.01
CA LEU A 151 4.28 5.43 -8.94
C LEU A 151 4.48 5.93 -7.51
N GLU A 152 3.69 5.46 -6.53
CA GLU A 152 3.95 5.74 -5.11
C GLU A 152 5.32 5.22 -4.66
N VAL A 153 5.71 4.02 -5.11
CA VAL A 153 7.03 3.46 -4.77
C VAL A 153 8.16 4.24 -5.44
N LEU A 154 8.00 4.63 -6.71
CA LEU A 154 8.98 5.49 -7.38
C LEU A 154 9.11 6.85 -6.69
N TYR A 155 8.01 7.43 -6.20
CA TYR A 155 8.07 8.64 -5.39
C TYR A 155 8.84 8.42 -4.10
N ALA A 156 8.62 7.29 -3.42
CA ALA A 156 9.37 6.93 -2.22
C ALA A 156 10.88 6.83 -2.50
N PHE A 157 11.29 6.32 -3.67
CA PHE A 157 12.68 6.34 -4.11
C PHE A 157 13.20 7.76 -4.33
N GLU A 158 12.45 8.60 -5.06
CA GLU A 158 12.81 9.99 -5.40
C GLU A 158 13.11 10.82 -4.15
N VAL A 159 12.24 10.75 -3.13
CA VAL A 159 12.37 11.57 -1.91
C VAL A 159 13.25 10.94 -0.84
N GLY A 160 13.79 9.73 -1.09
CA GLY A 160 14.61 9.00 -0.13
C GLY A 160 13.84 8.53 1.09
N ALA A 161 12.54 8.23 0.96
CA ALA A 161 11.79 7.57 2.02
C ALA A 161 12.34 6.16 2.26
N SER A 162 12.18 5.65 3.48
CA SER A 162 12.61 4.30 3.86
C SER A 162 11.41 3.47 4.29
N PHE A 163 11.43 2.18 3.98
CA PHE A 163 10.41 1.24 4.39
C PHE A 163 10.90 0.41 5.56
N GLN A 164 10.08 0.32 6.61
CA GLN A 164 10.40 -0.43 7.82
C GLN A 164 9.17 -1.12 8.40
N ARG A 165 9.40 -2.05 9.33
CA ARG A 165 8.35 -2.86 9.98
C ARG A 165 8.06 -2.31 11.37
N CYS A 166 6.78 -2.21 11.71
CA CYS A 166 6.34 -1.79 13.02
C CYS A 166 6.79 -2.79 14.08
N GLU A 167 7.40 -2.32 15.16
CA GLU A 167 7.89 -3.22 16.22
C GLU A 167 6.80 -3.92 17.03
N TRP A 168 5.55 -3.44 16.94
CA TRP A 168 4.42 -4.04 17.67
C TRP A 168 3.60 -5.00 16.81
N CYS A 169 3.21 -4.58 15.60
CA CYS A 169 2.30 -5.36 14.75
C CYS A 169 2.95 -5.89 13.46
N SER A 170 4.24 -5.63 13.23
CA SER A 170 4.98 -6.06 12.03
C SER A 170 4.45 -5.51 10.69
N ASN A 171 3.42 -4.65 10.69
CA ASN A 171 2.99 -3.97 9.47
C ASN A 171 4.12 -3.06 8.94
N GLY A 172 4.31 -3.10 7.62
CA GLY A 172 5.19 -2.19 6.90
C GLY A 172 4.66 -0.77 6.90
N PHE A 173 5.55 0.20 6.98
CA PHE A 173 5.24 1.61 6.88
C PHE A 173 6.43 2.41 6.36
N LEU A 174 6.17 3.52 5.67
CA LEU A 174 7.20 4.44 5.20
C LEU A 174 7.55 5.48 6.29
N THR A 175 8.81 5.90 6.28
CA THR A 175 9.34 7.02 7.07
C THR A 175 10.23 7.94 6.24
N GLY A 176 10.34 9.20 6.67
CA GLY A 176 11.16 10.21 6.03
C GLY A 176 10.36 11.21 5.24
N THR A 177 11.02 11.85 4.28
CA THR A 177 10.47 12.96 3.50
C THR A 177 9.14 12.55 2.85
N ALA A 178 8.17 13.47 2.86
CA ALA A 178 6.81 13.28 2.34
C ALA A 178 5.95 12.21 3.04
N THR A 179 6.43 11.52 4.08
CA THR A 179 5.64 10.46 4.77
C THR A 179 4.89 10.93 6.02
N GLY A 180 5.06 12.19 6.42
CA GLY A 180 4.54 12.71 7.70
C GLY A 180 5.19 12.07 8.94
N ARG A 181 6.18 11.17 8.76
CA ARG A 181 6.84 10.43 9.85
C ARG A 181 8.33 10.70 9.89
N ARG A 182 8.86 10.83 11.11
CA ARG A 182 10.31 10.94 11.37
C ARG A 182 11.01 9.64 10.94
N ASN A 183 12.24 9.74 10.45
CA ASN A 183 13.10 8.58 10.12
C ASN A 183 13.31 7.62 11.30
N THR A 184 13.24 8.12 12.53
CA THR A 184 13.41 7.35 13.76
C THR A 184 12.12 6.75 14.32
N SER A 185 11.00 6.86 13.59
CA SER A 185 9.73 6.28 14.01
C SER A 185 9.81 4.75 14.01
N ARG A 186 9.47 4.11 15.13
CA ARG A 186 9.53 2.64 15.31
C ARG A 186 8.16 1.95 15.19
N PHE A 187 7.09 2.75 15.16
CA PHE A 187 5.70 2.26 15.16
C PHE A 187 4.92 2.89 14.02
N CYS A 188 4.10 2.09 13.34
CA CYS A 188 3.30 2.56 12.19
C CYS A 188 2.17 3.53 12.60
N ARG A 189 1.69 3.45 13.85
CA ARG A 189 0.59 4.26 14.40
C ARG A 189 0.82 4.54 15.88
N GLU A 190 0.24 5.64 16.35
CA GLU A 190 0.29 6.03 17.76
C GLU A 190 -0.32 4.97 18.68
N SER A 191 -1.38 4.30 18.24
CA SER A 191 -1.99 3.18 18.99
C SER A 191 -1.01 2.03 19.24
N CYS A 192 -0.18 1.68 18.26
CA CYS A 192 0.85 0.65 18.41
C CYS A 192 1.91 1.06 19.43
N ARG A 193 2.34 2.33 19.41
CA ARG A 193 3.28 2.90 20.40
C ARG A 193 2.72 2.78 21.81
N GLN A 194 1.46 3.20 22.02
CA GLN A 194 0.82 3.15 23.33
C GLN A 194 0.66 1.72 23.84
N THR A 195 0.26 0.78 22.99
CA THR A 195 0.13 -0.64 23.38
C THR A 195 1.48 -1.24 23.77
N ALA A 196 2.53 -0.97 22.99
CA ALA A 196 3.88 -1.44 23.31
C ALA A 196 4.39 -0.88 24.65
N LEU A 197 4.15 0.40 24.93
CA LEU A 197 4.50 1.03 26.20
C LEU A 197 3.75 0.42 27.39
N ARG A 198 2.44 0.19 27.24
CA ARG A 198 1.61 -0.48 28.26
C ARG A 198 2.11 -1.89 28.54
N HIS A 199 2.45 -2.65 27.52
CA HIS A 199 2.98 -4.01 27.67
C HIS A 199 4.33 -4.02 28.40
N ARG A 200 5.23 -3.10 28.05
CA ARG A 200 6.53 -2.95 28.72
C ARG A 200 6.38 -2.57 30.20
N ASN A 201 5.49 -1.62 30.51
CA ASN A 201 5.26 -1.18 31.88
C ASN A 201 4.65 -2.30 32.75
N LYS A 202 3.73 -3.10 32.19
CA LYS A 202 3.17 -4.28 32.87
C LYS A 202 4.26 -5.31 33.18
N ALA A 203 5.09 -5.65 32.19
CA ALA A 203 6.18 -6.61 32.37
C ALA A 203 7.24 -6.12 33.40
N GLN A 204 7.47 -4.80 33.50
CA GLN A 204 8.37 -4.23 34.49
C GLN A 204 7.76 -4.27 35.91
N GLY A 205 6.45 -3.99 36.03
CA GLY A 205 5.70 -4.12 37.29
C GLY A 205 5.69 -5.54 37.85
N ASP A 206 5.49 -6.54 36.98
CA ASP A 206 5.50 -7.96 37.36
C ASP A 206 6.90 -8.40 37.86
N LYS A 207 7.98 -7.93 37.21
CA LYS A 207 9.36 -8.23 37.65
C LYS A 207 9.73 -7.62 39.00
N THR A 208 9.16 -6.47 39.36
CA THR A 208 9.34 -5.87 40.69
C THR A 208 8.54 -6.58 41.79
N ASN A 209 7.40 -7.20 41.46
CA ASN A 209 6.59 -7.93 42.44
C ASN A 209 7.10 -9.35 42.71
N VAL A 210 7.81 -9.98 41.76
CA VAL A 210 8.44 -11.31 41.95
C VAL A 210 9.74 -11.25 42.79
N ARG A 211 10.29 -10.06 43.05
CA ARG A 211 11.50 -9.84 43.86
C ARG A 211 11.23 -9.38 45.29
N LYS A 212 9.98 -9.45 45.76
CA LYS A 212 9.57 -9.25 47.16
C LYS A 212 9.09 -10.57 47.74
#